data_AF-A0A2N3D0N3-F1
#
_entry.id   AF-A0A2N3D0N3-F1
#
_cell.length_a   1.000
_cell.length_b   1.000
_cell.length_c   1.000
_cell.angle_alpha   90.00
_cell.angle_beta   90.00
_cell.angle_gamma   90.00
#
_symmetry.space_group_name_H-M   'P 1'
#
loop_
_entity.id
_entity.type
_entity.pdbx_description
1 polymer ?
#
loop_
_entity_poly.entity_id
_entity_poly.type
_entity_poly.pdbx_seq_one_letter_code
_entity_poly.pdbx_strand_id
1 'polypeptide(L)'
;IEVRGGQIILNGRAIKREVVPAVRIPFEPALMCKDGPCLIGFEAFRETDADGREYFAPPTWRETLPNGATYLTIDYRDQGLDNYGPYTVPADHVFVMGDNRDQSADSRAAAEENGLGGGVPLANIGGRAEFITFSLDGTTSWNPMSWFTSLRGDRAWTTLRPPLAEGVAPAPAAE
;
A
#
# COMPACT_ATOMS: atom_id res chain seq x y z
N ILE A 1 8.68 -16.82 -4.26
CA ILE A 1 8.70 -15.35 -4.27
C ILE A 1 10.06 -14.87 -3.81
N GLU A 2 10.56 -13.83 -4.46
CA GLU A 2 11.82 -13.17 -4.17
C GLU A 2 11.62 -11.66 -4.30
N VAL A 3 12.40 -10.88 -3.58
CA VAL A 3 12.54 -9.43 -3.77
C VAL A 3 14.02 -9.13 -3.88
N ARG A 4 14.43 -8.34 -4.87
CA ARG A 4 15.82 -7.90 -5.05
C ARG A 4 15.84 -6.42 -5.38
N GLY A 5 16.51 -5.61 -4.56
CA GLY A 5 16.47 -4.14 -4.68
C GLY A 5 15.05 -3.59 -4.79
N GLY A 6 14.12 -4.12 -4.00
CA GLY A 6 12.71 -3.74 -3.97
C GLY A 6 11.85 -4.32 -5.10
N GLN A 7 12.44 -4.89 -6.16
CA GLN A 7 11.67 -5.46 -7.26
C GLN A 7 11.22 -6.90 -6.94
N ILE A 8 9.91 -7.15 -7.06
CA ILE A 8 9.33 -8.48 -6.86
C ILE A 8 9.67 -9.39 -8.04
N ILE A 9 10.09 -10.60 -7.71
CA ILE A 9 10.37 -11.70 -8.63
C ILE A 9 9.46 -12.89 -8.24
N LEU A 10 8.58 -13.27 -9.17
CA LEU A 10 7.66 -14.39 -9.01
C LEU A 10 8.11 -15.54 -9.89
N ASN A 11 8.40 -16.70 -9.27
CA ASN A 11 8.84 -17.92 -9.94
C ASN A 11 9.99 -17.68 -10.92
N GLY A 12 11.00 -16.91 -10.49
CA GLY A 12 12.18 -16.55 -11.29
C GLY A 12 11.98 -15.41 -12.30
N ARG A 13 10.77 -14.86 -12.42
CA ARG A 13 10.46 -13.75 -13.34
C ARG A 13 10.17 -12.47 -12.57
N ALA A 14 10.95 -11.43 -12.83
CA ALA A 14 10.68 -10.09 -12.30
C ALA A 14 9.35 -9.57 -12.84
N ILE A 15 8.54 -8.98 -11.96
CA ILE A 15 7.31 -8.31 -12.37
C ILE A 15 7.63 -6.98 -13.07
N LYS A 16 6.70 -6.52 -13.91
CA LYS A 16 6.83 -5.18 -14.52
C LYS A 16 6.74 -4.14 -13.42
N ARG A 17 7.72 -3.24 -13.36
CA ARG A 17 7.79 -2.11 -12.43
C ARG A 17 8.18 -0.87 -13.20
N GLU A 18 7.40 0.21 -13.07
CA GLU A 18 7.56 1.44 -13.84
C GLU A 18 7.58 2.64 -12.90
N VAL A 19 8.47 3.61 -13.15
CA VAL A 19 8.40 4.91 -12.46
C VAL A 19 7.18 5.66 -12.97
N VAL A 20 6.41 6.24 -12.06
CA VAL A 20 5.22 7.03 -12.37
C VAL A 20 5.27 8.35 -11.59
N PRO A 21 4.44 9.35 -11.95
CA PRO A 21 4.28 10.52 -11.10
C PRO A 21 3.97 10.12 -9.66
N ALA A 22 4.58 10.81 -8.70
CA ALA A 22 4.36 10.58 -7.28
C ALA A 22 2.86 10.67 -6.94
N VAL A 23 2.39 9.78 -6.08
CA VAL A 23 1.07 9.97 -5.46
C VAL A 23 1.09 11.24 -4.61
N ARG A 24 0.04 12.05 -4.68
CA ARG A 24 -0.15 13.20 -3.79
C ARG A 24 -0.92 12.75 -2.57
N ILE A 25 -0.25 12.71 -1.42
CA ILE A 25 -0.85 12.38 -0.14
C ILE A 25 -1.13 13.69 0.60
N PRO A 26 -2.37 14.03 0.99
CA PRO A 26 -2.67 15.28 1.68
C PRO A 26 -1.85 15.46 2.96
N PHE A 27 -1.38 16.69 3.23
CA PHE A 27 -0.76 17.01 4.52
C PHE A 27 -1.84 17.12 5.60
N GLU A 28 -1.84 16.16 6.54
CA GLU A 28 -2.89 16.03 7.56
C GLU A 28 -2.30 15.91 8.96
N PRO A 29 -1.87 17.04 9.56
CA PRO A 29 -1.21 17.02 10.87
C PRO A 29 -2.14 16.61 12.01
N ALA A 30 -3.46 16.68 11.82
CA ALA A 30 -4.45 16.21 12.78
C ALA A 30 -4.68 14.69 12.73
N LEU A 31 -4.20 14.01 11.68
CA LEU A 31 -4.27 12.55 11.58
C LEU A 31 -3.19 11.93 12.47
N MET A 32 -3.56 11.58 13.69
CA MET A 32 -2.63 11.10 14.72
C MET A 32 -2.56 9.56 14.77
N CYS A 33 -1.35 9.06 14.84
CA CYS A 33 -0.98 7.67 15.12
C CYS A 33 -0.26 7.60 16.48
N LYS A 34 0.16 6.39 16.91
CA LYS A 34 0.69 6.14 18.27
C LYS A 34 1.76 7.14 18.73
N ASP A 35 2.69 7.50 17.85
CA ASP A 35 3.89 8.30 18.20
C ASP A 35 3.93 9.67 17.50
N GLY A 36 2.81 10.16 16.97
CA GLY A 36 2.73 11.46 16.29
C GLY A 36 1.83 11.44 15.05
N PRO A 37 1.96 12.44 14.15
CA PRO A 37 1.23 12.45 12.88
C PRO A 37 1.50 11.19 12.07
N CYS A 38 0.44 10.55 11.55
CA CYS A 38 0.53 9.28 10.84
C CYS A 38 1.43 9.32 9.59
N LEU A 39 1.58 10.51 8.99
CA LEU A 39 2.32 10.70 7.74
C LEU A 39 3.75 11.21 7.94
N ILE A 40 4.26 11.22 9.18
CA ILE A 40 5.59 11.73 9.50
C ILE A 40 6.72 11.03 8.71
N GLY A 41 6.51 9.77 8.31
CA GLY A 41 7.46 9.01 7.48
C GLY A 41 7.73 9.63 6.10
N PHE A 42 6.86 10.54 5.64
CA PHE A 42 6.95 11.23 4.36
C PHE A 42 7.40 12.69 4.44
N GLU A 43 7.82 13.19 5.61
CA GLU A 43 8.16 14.62 5.78
C GLU A 43 9.23 15.12 4.80
N ALA A 44 10.19 14.26 4.43
CA ALA A 44 11.22 14.55 3.44
C ALA A 44 10.66 14.82 2.02
N PHE A 45 9.40 14.47 1.76
CA PHE A 45 8.70 14.64 0.49
C PHE A 45 7.58 15.68 0.57
N ARG A 46 7.61 16.55 1.58
CA ARG A 46 6.62 17.62 1.73
C ARG A 46 6.81 18.68 0.65
N GLU A 47 5.71 19.00 -0.02
CA GLU A 47 5.63 20.02 -1.06
C GLU A 47 4.45 20.96 -0.79
N THR A 48 4.49 22.13 -1.43
CA THR A 48 3.41 23.12 -1.41
C THR A 48 3.03 23.44 -2.85
N ASP A 49 1.73 23.35 -3.17
CA ASP A 49 1.25 23.72 -4.51
C ASP A 49 1.06 25.24 -4.67
N ALA A 50 0.68 25.65 -5.89
CA ALA A 50 0.48 27.06 -6.23
C ALA A 50 -0.62 27.75 -5.40
N ASP A 51 -1.57 26.98 -4.85
CA ASP A 51 -2.64 27.50 -4.00
C ASP A 51 -2.23 27.56 -2.51
N GLY A 52 -0.98 27.20 -2.19
CA GLY A 52 -0.47 27.14 -0.83
C GLY A 52 -0.89 25.88 -0.06
N ARG A 53 -1.48 24.87 -0.73
CA ARG A 53 -1.85 23.61 -0.07
C ARG A 53 -0.64 22.69 0.01
N GLU A 54 -0.48 22.08 1.17
CA GLU A 54 0.61 21.16 1.44
C GLU A 54 0.21 19.72 1.20
N TYR A 55 1.15 18.93 0.68
CA TYR A 55 0.99 17.51 0.42
C TYR A 55 2.35 16.82 0.46
N PHE A 56 2.36 15.49 0.55
CA PHE A 56 3.55 14.68 0.35
C PHE A 56 3.55 14.06 -1.05
N ALA A 57 4.72 14.00 -1.68
CA ALA A 57 4.93 13.43 -3.01
C ALA A 57 6.05 12.37 -3.01
N PRO A 58 5.89 11.25 -2.30
CA PRO A 58 6.93 10.23 -2.25
C PRO A 58 7.13 9.56 -3.63
N PRO A 59 8.37 9.17 -3.97
CA PRO A 59 8.65 8.37 -5.16
C PRO A 59 7.71 7.17 -5.26
N THR A 60 7.03 7.05 -6.41
CA THR A 60 5.99 6.06 -6.63
C THR A 60 6.31 5.19 -7.84
N TRP A 61 6.05 3.91 -7.68
CA TRP A 61 6.17 2.90 -8.74
C TRP A 61 4.81 2.34 -9.09
N ARG A 62 4.62 1.97 -10.35
CA ARG A 62 3.53 1.08 -10.76
C ARG A 62 4.07 -0.33 -10.94
N GLU A 63 3.53 -1.27 -10.20
CA GLU A 63 3.82 -2.68 -10.33
C GLU A 63 2.66 -3.40 -11.03
N THR A 64 2.96 -4.26 -11.99
CA THR A 64 1.96 -5.09 -12.69
C THR A 64 2.25 -6.56 -12.44
N LEU A 65 1.31 -7.24 -11.78
CA LEU A 65 1.38 -8.67 -11.52
C LEU A 65 1.08 -9.48 -12.79
N PRO A 66 1.48 -10.77 -12.85
CA PRO A 66 1.24 -11.62 -14.02
C PRO A 66 -0.23 -11.77 -14.43
N ASN A 67 -1.16 -11.61 -13.48
CA ASN A 67 -2.60 -11.62 -13.73
C ASN A 67 -3.16 -10.29 -14.25
N GLY A 68 -2.29 -9.31 -14.51
CA GLY A 68 -2.66 -7.97 -14.99
C GLY A 68 -3.02 -6.97 -13.90
N ALA A 69 -3.19 -7.38 -12.64
CA ALA A 69 -3.48 -6.44 -11.56
C ALA A 69 -2.33 -5.46 -11.37
N THR A 70 -2.66 -4.17 -11.23
CA THR A 70 -1.70 -3.09 -11.06
C THR A 70 -1.84 -2.40 -9.72
N TYR A 71 -0.71 -2.02 -9.12
CA TYR A 71 -0.64 -1.38 -7.82
C TYR A 71 0.32 -0.19 -7.90
N LEU A 72 -0.01 0.87 -7.16
CA LEU A 72 0.92 1.95 -6.90
C LEU A 72 1.64 1.64 -5.59
N THR A 73 2.96 1.62 -5.63
CA THR A 73 3.78 1.26 -4.49
C THR A 73 4.77 2.38 -4.17
N ILE A 74 5.01 2.58 -2.88
CA ILE A 74 5.97 3.56 -2.35
C ILE A 74 7.13 2.78 -1.77
N ASP A 75 8.32 3.01 -2.32
CA ASP A 75 9.55 2.27 -2.06
C ASP A 75 10.72 3.22 -2.38
N TYR A 76 11.12 4.00 -1.38
CA TYR A 76 11.99 5.17 -1.42
C TYR A 76 13.21 5.07 -0.49
N ARG A 77 13.29 4.06 0.37
CA ARG A 77 14.48 3.80 1.20
C ARG A 77 15.20 2.57 0.68
N ASP A 78 16.49 2.49 0.98
CA ASP A 78 17.26 1.25 0.86
C ASP A 78 17.29 0.59 2.24
N GLN A 79 16.67 -0.58 2.37
CA GLN A 79 16.51 -1.31 3.62
C GLN A 79 16.58 -2.82 3.44
N GLY A 80 16.69 -3.56 4.55
CA GLY A 80 16.78 -5.02 4.53
C GLY A 80 15.62 -5.70 3.78
N LEU A 81 14.40 -5.16 3.89
CA LEU A 81 13.19 -5.72 3.25
C LEU A 81 13.16 -5.58 1.72
N ASP A 82 14.14 -4.90 1.13
CA ASP A 82 14.29 -4.78 -0.33
C ASP A 82 14.95 -6.01 -0.92
N ASN A 83 15.48 -6.89 -0.07
CA ASN A 83 16.06 -8.16 -0.45
C ASN A 83 15.45 -9.28 0.40
N TYR A 84 14.64 -10.13 -0.22
CA TYR A 84 13.93 -11.21 0.47
C TYR A 84 13.92 -12.48 -0.37
N GLY A 85 14.01 -13.63 0.29
CA GLY A 85 13.91 -14.94 -0.35
C GLY A 85 15.21 -15.44 -0.98
N PRO A 86 15.14 -16.51 -1.80
CA PRO A 86 13.92 -17.19 -2.27
C PRO A 86 13.07 -17.80 -1.16
N TYR A 87 11.76 -17.55 -1.24
CA TYR A 87 10.76 -18.13 -0.36
C TYR A 87 9.72 -18.90 -1.16
N THR A 88 9.49 -20.16 -0.80
CA THR A 88 8.39 -20.96 -1.37
C THR A 88 7.18 -20.77 -0.48
N VAL A 89 6.12 -20.19 -1.03
CA VAL A 89 4.85 -20.06 -0.31
C VAL A 89 4.27 -21.45 -0.11
N PRO A 90 4.00 -21.89 1.13
CA PRO A 90 3.40 -23.19 1.36
C PRO A 90 2.04 -23.33 0.67
N ALA A 91 1.61 -24.57 0.43
CA ALA A 91 0.24 -24.82 0.03
C ALA A 91 -0.74 -24.21 1.04
N ASP A 92 -1.90 -23.75 0.57
CA ASP A 92 -2.93 -23.10 1.38
C ASP A 92 -2.48 -21.83 2.12
N HIS A 93 -1.43 -21.16 1.64
CA HIS A 93 -0.94 -19.88 2.18
C HIS A 93 -0.89 -18.80 1.09
N VAL A 94 -0.92 -17.54 1.54
CA VAL A 94 -0.68 -16.35 0.70
C VAL A 94 0.51 -15.58 1.23
N PHE A 95 1.28 -14.98 0.32
CA PHE A 95 2.33 -14.02 0.68
C PHE A 95 1.78 -12.61 0.42
N VAL A 96 1.78 -11.76 1.44
CA VAL A 96 1.16 -10.43 1.37
C VAL A 96 2.23 -9.36 1.55
N MET A 97 2.07 -8.25 0.82
CA MET A 97 2.96 -7.09 0.88
C MET A 97 2.10 -5.83 0.88
N GLY A 98 2.50 -4.83 1.68
CA GLY A 98 1.82 -3.54 1.70
C GLY A 98 2.22 -2.66 0.51
N ASP A 99 1.35 -1.75 0.10
CA ASP A 99 1.64 -0.78 -0.98
C ASP A 99 2.70 0.24 -0.54
N ASN A 100 2.70 0.62 0.73
CA ASN A 100 3.76 1.44 1.34
C ASN A 100 4.90 0.53 1.85
N ARG A 101 5.79 0.12 0.95
CA ARG A 101 6.78 -0.95 1.17
C ARG A 101 7.72 -0.67 2.32
N ASP A 102 8.12 0.59 2.47
CA ASP A 102 9.03 1.06 3.53
C ASP A 102 8.41 1.18 4.91
N GLN A 103 7.08 1.13 5.01
CA GLN A 103 6.35 1.29 6.25
C GLN A 103 5.36 0.13 6.46
N SER A 104 5.72 -1.05 5.96
CA SER A 104 4.87 -2.23 5.98
C SER A 104 5.59 -3.40 6.66
N ALA A 105 5.10 -3.79 7.84
CA ALA A 105 5.50 -5.02 8.53
C ALA A 105 4.72 -6.22 7.96
N ASP A 106 5.03 -6.58 6.71
CA ASP A 106 4.32 -7.62 5.95
C ASP A 106 5.02 -8.97 5.99
N SER A 107 4.73 -9.87 5.03
CA SER A 107 5.33 -11.20 4.93
C SER A 107 6.85 -11.19 4.81
N ARG A 108 7.47 -10.08 4.40
CA ARG A 108 8.93 -9.96 4.31
C ARG A 108 9.59 -9.77 5.67
N ALA A 109 8.90 -9.12 6.61
CA ALA A 109 9.45 -8.77 7.91
C ALA A 109 9.29 -9.90 8.92
N ALA A 110 10.29 -10.06 9.79
CA ALA A 110 10.29 -11.11 10.79
C ALA A 110 9.25 -10.85 11.90
N ALA A 111 8.80 -11.89 12.61
CA ALA A 111 7.81 -11.73 13.68
C ALA A 111 8.34 -10.84 14.82
N GLU A 112 9.64 -10.89 15.09
CA GLU A 112 10.36 -10.05 16.05
C GLU A 112 10.31 -8.56 15.69
N GLU A 113 10.08 -8.24 14.41
CA GLU A 113 9.93 -6.89 13.88
C GLU A 113 8.45 -6.48 13.70
N ASN A 114 7.53 -7.23 14.32
CA ASN A 114 6.07 -7.14 14.14
C ASN A 114 5.57 -7.51 12.73
N GLY A 115 6.39 -8.21 11.94
CA GLY A 115 6.02 -8.73 10.63
C GLY A 115 5.24 -10.04 10.68
N LEU A 116 4.93 -10.58 9.50
CA LEU A 116 4.20 -11.85 9.37
C LEU A 116 5.15 -13.06 9.26
N GLY A 117 6.45 -12.84 9.02
CA GLY A 117 7.46 -13.90 9.01
C GLY A 117 7.32 -14.93 7.88
N GLY A 118 6.64 -14.58 6.78
CA GLY A 118 6.41 -15.45 5.64
C GLY A 118 4.93 -15.53 5.24
N GLY A 119 4.55 -16.68 4.67
CA GLY A 119 3.19 -16.94 4.19
C GLY A 119 2.17 -16.96 5.32
N VAL A 120 0.99 -16.41 5.04
CA VAL A 120 -0.18 -16.41 5.93
C VAL A 120 -1.12 -17.54 5.50
N PRO A 121 -1.52 -18.45 6.41
CA PRO A 121 -2.52 -19.47 6.10
C PRO A 121 -3.81 -18.86 5.57
N LEU A 122 -4.41 -19.44 4.53
CA LEU A 122 -5.71 -18.98 4.00
C LEU A 122 -6.82 -19.00 5.06
N ALA A 123 -6.75 -19.93 6.02
CA ALA A 123 -7.66 -19.98 7.17
C ALA A 123 -7.64 -18.72 8.06
N ASN A 124 -6.56 -17.92 8.00
CA ASN A 124 -6.43 -16.66 8.73
C ASN A 124 -6.93 -15.46 7.90
N ILE A 125 -7.36 -15.66 6.66
CA ILE A 125 -7.83 -14.59 5.77
C ILE A 125 -9.33 -14.39 5.98
N GLY A 126 -9.70 -13.28 6.61
CA GLY A 126 -11.11 -12.94 6.87
C GLY A 126 -11.91 -12.57 5.61
N GLY A 127 -11.24 -12.18 4.53
CA GLY A 127 -11.89 -11.84 3.26
C GLY A 127 -11.14 -10.77 2.47
N ARG A 128 -11.75 -10.31 1.38
CA ARG A 128 -11.24 -9.24 0.53
C ARG A 128 -11.88 -7.91 0.91
N ALA A 129 -11.08 -6.86 1.00
CA ALA A 129 -11.58 -5.49 1.08
C ALA A 129 -12.06 -5.04 -0.33
N GLU A 130 -13.33 -4.68 -0.45
CA GLU A 130 -13.97 -4.38 -1.75
C GLU A 130 -14.12 -2.88 -2.02
N PHE A 131 -14.40 -2.07 -0.99
CA PHE A 131 -14.61 -0.63 -1.11
C PHE A 131 -14.37 0.08 0.22
N ILE A 132 -14.15 1.39 0.14
CA ILE A 132 -14.03 2.28 1.31
C ILE A 132 -15.42 2.76 1.71
N THR A 133 -15.88 2.50 2.93
CA THR A 133 -17.18 3.00 3.41
C THR A 133 -17.14 4.49 3.73
N PHE A 134 -16.10 4.92 4.46
CA PHE A 134 -15.84 6.32 4.79
C PHE A 134 -14.35 6.54 5.02
N SER A 135 -13.91 7.80 4.96
CA SER A 135 -12.52 8.19 5.21
C SER A 135 -12.49 9.58 5.85
N LEU A 136 -11.70 9.75 6.91
CA LEU A 136 -11.65 10.98 7.71
C LEU A 136 -10.21 11.50 7.77
N ASP A 137 -10.05 12.83 7.81
CA ASP A 137 -8.76 13.53 7.84
C ASP A 137 -8.10 13.68 9.23
N GLY A 138 -8.74 13.14 10.28
CA GLY A 138 -8.28 13.24 11.67
C GLY A 138 -8.80 14.45 12.45
N THR A 139 -9.51 15.39 11.83
CA THR A 139 -10.10 16.57 12.51
C THR A 139 -11.44 16.29 13.20
N THR A 140 -11.86 15.02 13.21
CA THR A 140 -13.13 14.57 13.78
C THR A 140 -13.16 14.74 15.31
N SER A 141 -14.27 15.26 15.84
CA SER A 141 -14.46 15.49 17.28
C SER A 141 -15.86 15.04 17.75
N TRP A 142 -16.20 15.29 19.01
CA TRP A 142 -17.55 15.07 19.55
C TRP A 142 -18.63 15.97 18.93
N ASN A 143 -18.25 17.04 18.22
CA ASN A 143 -19.20 17.86 17.48
C ASN A 143 -19.59 17.14 16.17
N PRO A 144 -20.87 16.74 15.98
CA PRO A 144 -21.29 16.00 14.78
C PRO A 144 -21.05 16.76 13.46
N MET A 145 -21.03 18.11 13.50
CA MET A 145 -20.70 18.91 12.31
C MET A 145 -19.29 18.61 11.78
N SER A 146 -18.35 18.28 12.68
CA SER A 146 -16.98 17.95 12.28
C SER A 146 -16.89 16.67 11.45
N TRP A 147 -17.86 15.75 11.56
CA TRP A 147 -17.86 14.47 10.84
C TRP A 147 -18.12 14.66 9.36
N PHE A 148 -18.93 15.67 9.02
CA PHE A 148 -19.22 16.02 7.63
C PHE A 148 -18.07 16.81 7.01
N THR A 149 -17.42 17.68 7.79
CA THR A 149 -16.30 18.50 7.28
C THR A 149 -14.99 17.74 7.17
N SER A 150 -14.76 16.73 8.02
CA SER A 150 -13.56 15.88 8.00
C SER A 150 -13.61 14.75 6.97
N LEU A 151 -14.78 14.53 6.34
CA LEU A 151 -15.00 13.45 5.39
C LEU A 151 -14.23 13.71 4.09
N ARG A 152 -13.34 12.78 3.73
CA ARG A 152 -12.66 12.74 2.43
C ARG A 152 -13.59 12.12 1.39
N GLY A 153 -14.48 12.95 0.84
CA GLY A 153 -15.55 12.50 -0.07
C GLY A 153 -15.05 11.85 -1.36
N ASP A 154 -13.85 12.21 -1.83
CA ASP A 154 -13.16 11.63 -2.98
C ASP A 154 -12.70 10.18 -2.76
N ARG A 155 -12.55 9.77 -1.49
CA ARG A 155 -12.15 8.40 -1.12
C ARG A 155 -13.33 7.54 -0.70
N ALA A 156 -14.38 8.13 -0.12
CA ALA A 156 -15.55 7.40 0.32
C ALA A 156 -16.26 6.73 -0.88
N TRP A 157 -16.75 5.51 -0.67
CA TRP A 157 -17.46 4.68 -1.65
C TRP A 157 -16.65 4.31 -2.91
N THR A 158 -15.34 4.48 -2.87
CA THR A 158 -14.45 4.05 -3.97
C THR A 158 -14.07 2.58 -3.83
N THR A 159 -13.85 1.92 -4.97
CA THR A 159 -13.44 0.52 -5.04
C THR A 159 -12.00 0.34 -4.58
N LEU A 160 -11.72 -0.77 -3.89
CA LEU A 160 -10.37 -1.25 -3.56
C LEU A 160 -9.89 -2.35 -4.51
N ARG A 161 -10.67 -2.66 -5.55
CA ARG A 161 -10.21 -3.58 -6.60
C ARG A 161 -9.09 -2.92 -7.40
N PRO A 162 -7.97 -3.62 -7.61
CA PRO A 162 -6.89 -3.07 -8.40
C PRO A 162 -7.34 -2.90 -9.85
N PRO A 163 -6.91 -1.82 -10.53
CA PRO A 163 -7.07 -1.72 -11.97
C PRO A 163 -6.25 -2.83 -12.66
N LEU A 164 -6.78 -3.34 -13.77
CA LEU A 164 -6.07 -4.28 -14.64
C LEU A 164 -5.32 -3.51 -15.73
N ALA A 165 -4.10 -3.93 -16.03
CA ALA A 165 -3.35 -3.43 -17.17
C ALA A 165 -4.10 -3.71 -18.48
N GLU A 166 -4.10 -2.74 -19.40
CA GLU A 166 -4.76 -2.87 -20.70
C GLU A 166 -4.27 -4.12 -21.44
N GLY A 167 -5.22 -4.89 -21.99
CA GLY A 167 -4.94 -6.09 -22.78
C GLY A 167 -4.73 -7.39 -21.99
N VAL A 168 -4.83 -7.38 -20.65
CA VAL A 168 -4.85 -8.62 -19.84
C VAL A 168 -6.27 -8.95 -19.42
N ALA A 169 -6.85 -10.01 -20.00
CA ALA A 169 -8.14 -10.53 -19.53
C ALA A 169 -7.98 -11.02 -18.08
N PRO A 170 -8.97 -10.77 -17.18
CA PRO A 170 -8.92 -11.32 -15.84
C PRO A 170 -8.80 -12.85 -15.93
N ALA A 171 -7.87 -13.43 -15.18
CA ALA A 171 -7.85 -14.87 -14.99
C ALA A 171 -9.24 -15.31 -14.47
N PRO A 172 -9.82 -16.41 -14.97
CA PRO A 172 -11.07 -16.91 -14.44
C PRO A 172 -10.93 -17.11 -12.93
N ALA A 173 -11.99 -16.77 -12.18
CA ALA A 173 -12.03 -17.05 -10.76
C ALA A 173 -11.79 -18.56 -10.58
N ALA A 174 -10.80 -18.92 -9.77
CA ALA A 174 -10.60 -20.30 -9.38
C ALA A 174 -11.81 -20.72 -8.52
N GLU A 175 -12.56 -21.71 -9.00
CA GLU A 175 -13.53 -22.49 -8.20
C GLU A 175 -12.82 -23.34 -7.14
#